data_AF-A0A972Y6G1-F1
#
_entry.id   AF-A0A972Y6G1-F1
#
_cell.length_a   1.000
_cell.length_b   1.000
_cell.length_c   1.000
_cell.angle_alpha   90.00
_cell.angle_beta   90.00
_cell.angle_gamma   90.00
#
_symmetry.space_group_name_H-M   'P 1'
#
loop_
_entity.id
_entity.type
_entity.pdbx_description
1 polymer ?
#
loop_
_entity_poly.entity_id
_entity_poly.type
_entity_poly.pdbx_seq_one_letter_code
_entity_poly.pdbx_strand_id
1 'polypeptide(L)' 'MDFKLNQALEVLERTPTTLSHLLSGLSDKWIYQNEGGESWSPFHKIGHFIDSEKTDWILRAKHI' A
#
# COMPACT_ATOMS: atom_id res chain seq x y z
N MET A 1 -0.76 -7.04 -22.13
CA MET A 1 -2.09 -6.79 -21.55
C MET A 1 -2.32 -5.30 -21.63
N ASP A 2 -3.44 -4.86 -22.21
CA ASP A 2 -3.72 -3.43 -22.33
C ASP A 2 -4.21 -2.88 -20.99
N PHE A 3 -3.73 -1.69 -20.61
CA PHE A 3 -4.22 -1.01 -19.43
C PHE A 3 -5.70 -0.64 -19.60
N LYS A 4 -6.52 -1.00 -18.60
CA LYS A 4 -7.94 -0.61 -18.52
C LYS A 4 -8.18 0.05 -17.17
N LEU A 5 -8.63 1.31 -17.20
CA LEU A 5 -8.84 2.10 -15.97
C LEU A 5 -9.78 1.41 -14.98
N ASN A 6 -10.90 0.84 -15.46
CA ASN A 6 -11.86 0.16 -14.59
C ASN A 6 -11.24 -1.04 -13.86
N GLN A 7 -10.41 -1.83 -14.55
CA GLN A 7 -9.71 -2.96 -13.93
C GLN A 7 -8.65 -2.50 -12.92
N ALA A 8 -8.00 -1.36 -13.15
CA ALA A 8 -7.08 -0.78 -12.18
C ALA A 8 -7.82 -0.29 -10.92
N LEU A 9 -8.97 0.38 -11.10
CA LEU A 9 -9.80 0.86 -9.99
C LEU A 9 -10.27 -0.29 -9.10
N GLU A 10 -10.65 -1.44 -9.68
CA GLU A 10 -11.03 -2.63 -8.91
C GLU A 10 -9.96 -3.06 -7.89
N VAL A 11 -8.68 -2.97 -8.24
CA VAL A 11 -7.58 -3.34 -7.34
C VAL A 11 -7.30 -2.22 -6.33
N LEU A 12 -7.24 -0.97 -6.80
CA LEU A 12 -6.92 0.19 -5.98
C LEU A 12 -7.93 0.37 -4.85
N GLU A 13 -9.24 0.24 -5.13
CA GLU A 13 -10.30 0.43 -4.14
C GLU A 13 -10.31 -0.66 -3.04
N ARG A 14 -9.86 -1.88 -3.36
CA ARG A 14 -9.84 -3.02 -2.42
C ARG A 14 -8.60 -3.05 -1.54
N THR A 15 -7.52 -2.41 -1.96
CA THR A 15 -6.21 -2.52 -1.31
C THR A 15 -6.21 -2.04 0.15
N PRO A 16 -6.78 -0.86 0.50
CA PRO A 16 -6.76 -0.38 1.89
C PRO A 16 -7.47 -1.33 2.86
N THR A 17 -8.69 -1.77 2.52
CA THR A 17 -9.47 -2.69 3.35
C THR A 17 -8.81 -4.06 3.46
N THR A 18 -8.27 -4.58 2.36
CA THR A 18 -7.55 -5.87 2.37
C THR A 18 -6.35 -5.84 3.32
N LEU A 19 -5.52 -4.79 3.24
CA LEU A 19 -4.36 -4.64 4.12
C LEU A 19 -4.77 -4.43 5.58
N SER A 20 -5.83 -3.66 5.83
CA SER A 20 -6.38 -3.48 7.17
C SER A 20 -6.82 -4.82 7.77
N HIS A 21 -7.60 -5.62 7.03
CA HIS A 21 -8.05 -6.93 7.52
C HIS A 21 -6.91 -7.93 7.70
N LEU A 22 -5.89 -7.88 6.83
CA LEU A 22 -4.75 -8.76 6.91
C LEU A 22 -3.87 -8.47 8.13
N LEU A 23 -3.66 -7.19 8.46
CA LEU A 23 -2.66 -6.78 9.45
C LEU A 23 -3.26 -6.42 10.82
N SER A 24 -4.53 -6.03 10.90
CA SER A 24 -5.13 -5.57 12.16
C SER A 24 -5.27 -6.71 13.16
N GLY A 25 -4.90 -6.45 14.42
CA GLY A 25 -5.00 -7.42 15.51
C GLY A 25 -3.88 -8.47 15.52
N LEU A 26 -2.92 -8.43 14.59
CA LEU A 26 -1.73 -9.25 14.66
C LEU A 26 -0.75 -8.74 15.73
N SER A 27 0.12 -9.63 16.19
CA SER A 27 1.16 -9.27 17.16
C SER A 27 2.23 -8.37 16.54
N ASP A 28 2.90 -7.59 17.39
CA ASP A 28 4.00 -6.70 16.99
C ASP A 28 5.09 -7.41 16.17
N LYS A 29 5.35 -8.69 16.45
CA LYS A 29 6.31 -9.48 15.66
C LYS A 29 5.93 -9.51 14.18
N TRP A 30 4.66 -9.70 13.85
CA TRP A 30 4.20 -9.69 12.46
C TRP A 30 4.22 -8.29 11.85
N ILE A 31 3.96 -7.26 12.65
CA ILE A 31 3.87 -5.88 12.17
C ILE A 31 5.24 -5.24 11.93
N TYR A 32 6.21 -5.54 12.79
CA TYR A 32 7.50 -4.85 12.83
C TYR A 32 8.68 -5.69 12.31
N GLN A 33 8.55 -7.01 12.17
CA GLN A 33 9.62 -7.82 11.57
C GLN A 33 9.68 -7.64 10.04
N ASN A 34 10.90 -7.58 9.50
CA ASN A 34 11.17 -7.50 8.07
C ASN A 34 11.73 -8.84 7.54
N GLU A 35 12.08 -8.88 6.26
CA GLU A 35 12.61 -10.07 5.57
C GLU A 35 14.14 -10.23 5.79
N GLY A 36 14.72 -9.46 6.72
CA GLY A 36 16.16 -9.36 6.97
C GLY A 36 16.86 -8.25 6.18
N GLY A 37 18.10 -7.95 6.55
CA GLY A 37 18.89 -6.85 5.95
C GLY A 37 18.17 -5.50 6.03
N GLU A 38 18.28 -4.73 4.95
CA GLU A 38 17.68 -3.39 4.80
C GLU A 38 16.22 -3.42 4.28
N SER A 39 15.54 -4.57 4.35
CA SER A 39 14.16 -4.69 3.87
C SER A 39 13.16 -3.99 4.81
N TRP A 40 12.00 -3.62 4.26
CA TRP A 40 10.95 -2.95 5.02
C TRP A 40 9.99 -3.95 5.68
N SER A 41 9.64 -3.68 6.93
CA SER A 41 8.55 -4.38 7.63
C SER A 41 7.18 -3.96 7.09
N PRO A 42 6.09 -4.71 7.41
CA PRO A 42 4.73 -4.30 7.08
C PRO A 42 4.38 -2.89 7.56
N PHE A 43 4.80 -2.51 8.77
CA PHE A 43 4.62 -1.14 9.28
C PHE A 43 5.22 -0.08 8.34
N HIS A 44 6.47 -0.26 7.91
CA HIS A 44 7.13 0.67 6.99
C HIS A 44 6.44 0.70 5.61
N LYS A 45 6.05 -0.46 5.08
CA LYS A 45 5.34 -0.57 3.78
C LYS A 45 4.01 0.19 3.80
N ILE A 46 3.22 0.05 4.86
CA ILE A 46 1.95 0.79 5.02
C ILE A 46 2.18 2.30 5.14
N GLY A 47 3.17 2.72 5.94
CA GLY A 47 3.55 4.13 6.01
C GLY A 47 3.91 4.71 4.64
N HIS A 48 4.72 3.98 3.87
CA HIS A 48 5.10 4.36 2.52
C HIS A 48 3.90 4.48 1.56
N PHE A 49 2.91 3.59 1.65
CA PHE A 49 1.69 3.70 0.84
C PHE A 49 0.91 4.97 1.17
N ILE A 50 0.74 5.29 2.45
CA ILE A 50 0.05 6.52 2.89
C ILE A 50 0.78 7.77 2.39
N ASP A 51 2.11 7.79 2.46
CA ASP A 51 2.90 8.93 1.97
C ASP A 51 2.79 9.05 0.44
N SER A 52 2.79 7.94 -0.28
CA SER A 52 2.62 7.92 -1.75
C SER A 52 1.25 8.45 -2.19
N GLU A 53 0.18 8.14 -1.47
CA GLU A 53 -1.17 8.68 -1.74
C GLU A 53 -1.21 10.20 -1.59
N LYS A 54 -0.46 10.76 -0.63
CA LYS A 54 -0.43 12.20 -0.34
C LYS A 54 0.49 12.96 -1.29
N THR A 55 1.57 12.35 -1.74
CA THR A 55 2.69 13.08 -2.33
C THR A 55 3.08 12.64 -3.74
N ASP A 56 2.54 11.51 -4.22
CA ASP A 56 2.98 10.94 -5.50
C ASP A 56 1.85 10.93 -6.54
N TRP A 57 1.09 9.84 -6.64
CA TRP A 57 0.25 9.52 -7.80
C TRP A 57 -0.87 10.54 -8.06
N ILE A 58 -1.62 10.91 -7.01
CA ILE A 58 -2.74 11.84 -7.14
C ILE A 58 -2.26 13.24 -7.54
N LEU A 59 -1.09 13.67 -7.04
CA LEU A 59 -0.52 14.96 -7.41
C LEU A 59 -0.10 14.94 -8.88
N ARG A 60 0.60 13.90 -9.34
CA ARG A 60 0.99 13.78 -10.76
C ARG A 60 -0.20 13.68 -11.69
N ALA A 61 -1.24 12.92 -11.31
CA ALA A 61 -2.44 12.73 -12.12
C ALA A 61 -3.22 14.04 -12.36
N LYS A 62 -3.15 15.01 -11.44
CA LYS A 62 -3.78 16.33 -11.61
C LYS A 62 -3.10 17.22 -12.66
N HIS A 63 -1.91 16.85 -13.11
CA HIS A 63 -1.12 17.61 -14.08
C HIS A 63 -1.17 17.00 -15.49
N ILE A 64 -2.06 16.04 -15.73
CA ILE A 64 -2.25 15.35 -17.01
C ILE A 64 -3.56 15.78 -17.64
#